data_AF-A0A644WFW1-F1
#
_entry.id   AF-A0A644WFW1-F1
#
_cell.length_a   1.000
_cell.length_b   1.000
_cell.length_c   1.000
_cell.angle_alpha   90.00
_cell.angle_beta   90.00
_cell.angle_gamma   90.00
#
_symmetry.space_group_name_H-M   'P 1'
#
loop_
_entity.id
_entity.type
_entity.pdbx_description
1 polymer ?
#
loop_
_entity_poly.entity_id
_entity_poly.type
_entity_poly.pdbx_seq_one_letter_code
_entity_poly.pdbx_strand_id
1 'polypeptide(L)'
;MEVQRENASIFEIEGSPTVKFENIAIRGDMKARYPVKYAIVTSKEFATGYNLMIDNCEISDFNVNSGSVFNAYKGTIADTIRITNSDIRSCFRGLILSQEKDNVGKYSAECVYLENTSFSNITQYVVDYYRGGVDESTLGGHLYVNHCVFDLSAKEEKQYILRNNGIVNVTIKNSIFGRSQAKTPLRLTGPKHQILHCNFFECSDPKIEKGAISKGLMYENPRFEKKSYVLSKKSRLKGKAEDGGDIGLK
;
A
#
# COMPACT_ATOMS: atom_id res chain seq x y z
N MET A 1 -36.00 0.96 2.81
CA MET A 1 -34.77 0.98 3.61
C MET A 1 -33.85 -0.06 3.01
N GLU A 2 -32.92 0.33 2.14
CA GLU A 2 -32.03 -0.62 1.48
C GLU A 2 -31.03 -1.14 2.51
N VAL A 3 -31.03 -2.46 2.74
CA VAL A 3 -30.07 -3.13 3.61
C VAL A 3 -28.71 -3.07 2.93
N GLN A 4 -27.91 -2.04 3.26
CA GLN A 4 -26.48 -2.10 3.00
C GLN A 4 -25.92 -3.24 3.85
N ARG A 5 -25.38 -4.29 3.22
CA ARG A 5 -24.53 -5.24 3.95
C ARG A 5 -23.26 -4.50 4.32
N GLU A 6 -23.25 -3.85 5.48
CA GLU A 6 -22.20 -2.92 5.93
C GLU A 6 -20.78 -3.50 5.90
N ASN A 7 -20.61 -4.81 5.73
CA ASN A 7 -19.33 -5.52 5.76
C ASN A 7 -19.17 -6.59 4.66
N ALA A 8 -19.78 -6.43 3.48
CA ALA A 8 -19.60 -7.41 2.40
C ALA A 8 -18.13 -7.50 1.93
N SER A 9 -17.58 -8.71 1.88
CA SER A 9 -16.27 -9.05 1.31
C SER A 9 -16.41 -10.08 0.18
N ILE A 10 -15.42 -10.19 -0.71
CA ILE A 10 -15.36 -11.29 -1.69
C ILE A 10 -14.71 -12.52 -1.07
N PHE A 11 -13.57 -12.33 -0.39
CA PHE A 11 -12.82 -13.40 0.27
C PHE A 11 -12.63 -13.10 1.76
N GLU A 12 -12.72 -14.16 2.57
CA GLU A 12 -12.34 -14.15 3.99
C GLU A 12 -11.23 -15.20 4.20
N ILE A 13 -10.14 -14.78 4.86
CA ILE A 13 -9.02 -15.65 5.23
C ILE A 13 -9.22 -16.13 6.67
N GLU A 14 -9.34 -17.44 6.85
CA GLU A 14 -9.49 -18.11 8.13
C GLU A 14 -8.40 -19.18 8.32
N GLY A 15 -8.00 -19.44 9.57
CA GLY A 15 -6.95 -20.39 9.88
C GLY A 15 -5.55 -19.84 9.59
N SER A 16 -4.58 -20.73 9.38
CA SER A 16 -3.20 -20.34 9.05
C SER A 16 -2.79 -20.62 7.60
N PRO A 17 -3.56 -20.20 6.58
CA PRO A 17 -3.29 -20.56 5.20
C PRO A 17 -2.19 -19.70 4.57
N THR A 18 -1.68 -20.21 3.45
CA THR A 18 -1.07 -19.37 2.42
C THR A 18 -2.07 -19.22 1.29
N VAL A 19 -2.51 -17.99 1.04
CA VAL A 19 -3.47 -17.66 -0.02
C VAL A 19 -2.72 -16.96 -1.16
N LYS A 20 -2.91 -17.46 -2.37
CA LYS A 20 -2.27 -16.93 -3.57
C LYS A 20 -3.30 -16.62 -4.66
N PHE A 21 -3.27 -15.38 -5.15
CA PHE A 21 -4.06 -14.93 -6.30
C PHE A 21 -3.12 -14.61 -7.45
N GLU A 22 -3.36 -15.21 -8.62
CA GLU A 22 -2.49 -15.06 -9.80
C GLU A 22 -3.30 -14.88 -11.07
N ASN A 23 -2.95 -13.90 -11.90
CA ASN A 23 -3.52 -13.71 -13.24
C ASN A 23 -5.04 -13.53 -13.25
N ILE A 24 -5.59 -12.89 -12.22
CA ILE A 24 -7.04 -12.66 -12.11
C ILE A 24 -7.40 -11.18 -11.96
N ALA A 25 -8.64 -10.86 -12.32
CA ALA A 25 -9.27 -9.58 -12.02
C ALA A 25 -10.29 -9.74 -10.90
N ILE A 26 -10.16 -8.93 -9.84
CA ILE A 26 -11.09 -8.88 -8.71
C ILE A 26 -11.77 -7.51 -8.71
N ARG A 27 -13.10 -7.47 -8.89
CA ARG A 27 -13.85 -6.21 -9.03
C ARG A 27 -14.97 -6.12 -7.99
N GLY A 28 -15.03 -5.00 -7.27
CA GLY A 28 -16.05 -4.76 -6.24
C GLY A 28 -17.45 -4.39 -6.78
N ASP A 29 -17.55 -4.07 -8.08
CA ASP A 29 -18.76 -3.66 -8.80
C ASP A 29 -19.61 -2.59 -8.09
N MET A 30 -19.16 -1.33 -8.18
CA MET A 30 -19.88 -0.18 -7.61
C MET A 30 -21.27 0.07 -8.23
N LYS A 31 -21.62 -0.58 -9.36
CA LYS A 31 -22.93 -0.43 -10.01
C LYS A 31 -23.93 -1.49 -9.55
N ALA A 32 -23.47 -2.53 -8.83
CA ALA A 32 -24.34 -3.53 -8.26
C ALA A 32 -25.31 -2.92 -7.24
N ARG A 33 -26.49 -3.54 -7.07
CA ARG A 33 -27.46 -3.16 -6.03
C ARG A 33 -26.85 -3.19 -4.62
N TYR A 34 -25.86 -4.06 -4.40
CA TYR A 34 -25.11 -4.18 -3.16
C TYR A 34 -23.62 -4.22 -3.49
N PRO A 35 -22.94 -3.06 -3.57
CA PRO A 35 -21.52 -3.01 -3.89
C PRO A 35 -20.69 -3.67 -2.78
N VAL A 36 -19.63 -4.36 -3.17
CA VAL A 36 -18.77 -5.07 -2.21
C VAL A 36 -17.82 -4.08 -1.55
N LYS A 37 -17.72 -4.15 -0.22
CA LYS A 37 -16.94 -3.21 0.57
C LYS A 37 -15.46 -3.58 0.64
N TYR A 38 -15.15 -4.87 0.68
CA TYR A 38 -13.78 -5.38 0.79
C TYR A 38 -13.47 -6.43 -0.28
N ALA A 39 -12.27 -6.41 -0.86
CA ALA A 39 -11.87 -7.53 -1.71
C ALA A 39 -11.55 -8.74 -0.83
N ILE A 40 -10.65 -8.55 0.14
CA ILE A 40 -10.16 -9.60 1.02
C ILE A 40 -10.18 -9.08 2.46
N VAL A 41 -10.67 -9.90 3.40
CA VAL A 41 -10.57 -9.65 4.84
C VAL A 41 -9.97 -10.86 5.55
N THR A 42 -9.37 -10.67 6.70
CA THR A 42 -9.11 -11.81 7.61
C THR A 42 -10.37 -12.11 8.42
N SER A 43 -10.41 -13.25 9.11
CA SER A 43 -11.50 -13.56 10.03
C SER A 43 -11.43 -12.71 11.31
N LYS A 44 -12.59 -12.41 11.90
CA LYS A 44 -12.70 -11.76 13.21
C LYS A 44 -12.68 -12.75 14.37
N GLU A 45 -12.99 -14.02 14.11
CA GLU A 45 -13.24 -15.02 15.14
C GLU A 45 -11.97 -15.74 15.57
N PHE A 46 -10.99 -15.87 14.67
CA PHE A 46 -9.79 -16.67 14.90
C PHE A 46 -8.50 -15.86 14.68
N ALA A 47 -7.79 -15.61 15.78
CA ALA A 47 -6.44 -15.06 15.77
C ALA A 47 -5.46 -16.07 15.18
N THR A 48 -4.91 -15.78 14.01
CA THR A 48 -4.13 -16.74 13.22
C THR A 48 -3.03 -16.06 12.40
N GLY A 49 -2.00 -16.85 12.07
CA GLY A 49 -0.87 -16.47 11.24
C GLY A 49 -1.09 -16.86 9.78
N TYR A 50 -1.00 -15.95 8.82
CA TYR A 50 -1.28 -16.26 7.40
C TYR A 50 -0.25 -15.68 6.43
N ASN A 51 -0.32 -16.10 5.17
CA ASN A 51 0.39 -15.47 4.06
C ASN A 51 -0.61 -15.05 2.98
N LEU A 52 -0.42 -13.85 2.43
CA LEU A 52 -1.20 -13.33 1.31
C LEU A 52 -0.27 -12.93 0.16
N MET A 53 -0.44 -13.59 -0.98
CA MET A 53 0.37 -13.40 -2.18
C MET A 53 -0.54 -13.00 -3.34
N ILE A 54 -0.33 -11.82 -3.91
CA ILE A 54 -1.09 -11.29 -5.04
C ILE A 54 -0.09 -11.00 -6.16
N ASP A 55 -0.18 -11.73 -7.26
CA ASP A 55 0.75 -11.57 -8.39
C ASP A 55 0.00 -11.43 -9.72
N ASN A 56 0.42 -10.47 -10.54
CA ASN A 56 -0.18 -10.20 -11.84
C ASN A 56 -1.71 -10.09 -11.80
N CYS A 57 -2.24 -9.35 -10.82
CA CYS A 57 -3.68 -9.19 -10.62
C CYS A 57 -4.14 -7.76 -10.95
N GLU A 58 -5.40 -7.66 -11.37
CA GLU A 58 -6.14 -6.40 -11.42
C GLU A 58 -7.12 -6.37 -10.24
N ILE A 59 -7.06 -5.35 -9.38
CA ILE A 59 -8.04 -5.17 -8.31
C ILE A 59 -8.66 -3.79 -8.41
N SER A 60 -9.98 -3.72 -8.60
CA SER A 60 -10.66 -2.44 -8.80
C SER A 60 -12.03 -2.32 -8.17
N ASP A 61 -12.48 -1.07 -8.06
CA ASP A 61 -13.87 -0.69 -7.77
C ASP A 61 -14.36 -1.03 -6.35
N PHE A 62 -13.46 -0.96 -5.35
CA PHE A 62 -13.80 -1.05 -3.93
C PHE A 62 -13.95 0.34 -3.29
N ASN A 63 -14.91 1.14 -3.77
CA ASN A 63 -15.10 2.55 -3.37
C ASN A 63 -16.21 2.80 -2.34
N VAL A 64 -16.82 1.75 -1.78
CA VAL A 64 -17.72 1.90 -0.64
C VAL A 64 -16.99 2.67 0.46
N ASN A 65 -17.63 3.65 1.09
CA ASN A 65 -17.01 4.43 2.16
C ASN A 65 -16.48 3.47 3.23
N SER A 66 -15.23 3.70 3.68
CA SER A 66 -14.46 2.84 4.58
C SER A 66 -14.06 1.44 4.05
N GLY A 67 -14.37 1.13 2.79
CA GLY A 67 -13.94 -0.08 2.10
C GLY A 67 -12.44 -0.11 1.82
N SER A 68 -11.94 -1.28 1.42
CA SER A 68 -10.52 -1.46 1.11
C SER A 68 -10.26 -2.68 0.23
N VAL A 69 -9.08 -2.75 -0.37
CA VAL A 69 -8.62 -3.96 -1.05
C VAL A 69 -8.39 -5.07 -0.02
N PHE A 70 -7.65 -4.77 1.03
CA PHE A 70 -7.40 -5.71 2.12
C PHE A 70 -7.70 -5.07 3.47
N ASN A 71 -8.31 -5.82 4.38
CA ASN A 71 -8.46 -5.42 5.77
C ASN A 71 -8.12 -6.57 6.72
N ALA A 72 -6.99 -6.45 7.41
CA ALA A 72 -6.64 -7.31 8.52
C ALA A 72 -7.41 -6.88 9.77
N TYR A 73 -8.29 -7.73 10.29
CA TYR A 73 -8.93 -7.49 11.58
C TYR A 73 -7.97 -7.76 12.74
N LYS A 74 -8.30 -7.12 13.87
CA LYS A 74 -7.59 -7.25 15.14
C LYS A 74 -7.50 -8.72 15.54
N GLY A 75 -6.34 -9.14 16.03
CA GLY A 75 -6.00 -10.51 16.43
C GLY A 75 -5.30 -11.33 15.34
N THR A 76 -5.26 -10.85 14.09
CA THR A 76 -4.62 -11.58 12.98
C THR A 76 -3.26 -10.97 12.63
N ILE A 77 -2.32 -11.83 12.22
CA ILE A 77 -0.97 -11.41 11.83
C ILE A 77 -0.53 -12.14 10.56
N ALA A 78 -0.13 -11.40 9.53
CA ALA A 78 0.53 -12.02 8.39
C ALA A 78 1.98 -12.30 8.73
N ASP A 79 2.52 -13.46 8.35
CA ASP A 79 3.97 -13.55 8.17
C ASP A 79 4.37 -12.66 6.98
N THR A 80 3.79 -12.92 5.81
CA THR A 80 4.07 -12.14 4.61
C THR A 80 2.80 -11.71 3.88
N ILE A 81 2.72 -10.42 3.56
CA ILE A 81 1.85 -9.87 2.52
C ILE A 81 2.74 -9.43 1.35
N ARG A 82 2.54 -10.01 0.17
CA ARG A 82 3.28 -9.62 -1.04
C ARG A 82 2.33 -9.32 -2.18
N ILE A 83 2.50 -8.14 -2.80
CA ILE A 83 1.78 -7.70 -3.98
C ILE A 83 2.81 -7.38 -5.06
N THR A 84 2.76 -8.13 -6.16
CA THR A 84 3.71 -8.05 -7.27
C THR A 84 3.00 -7.87 -8.60
N ASN A 85 3.60 -7.12 -9.53
CA ASN A 85 3.18 -7.04 -10.94
C ASN A 85 1.70 -6.68 -11.13
N SER A 86 1.08 -5.98 -10.19
CA SER A 86 -0.38 -5.83 -10.13
C SER A 86 -0.81 -4.39 -10.39
N ASP A 87 -2.09 -4.21 -10.75
CA ASP A 87 -2.73 -2.90 -10.86
C ASP A 87 -3.92 -2.81 -9.91
N ILE A 88 -3.83 -1.89 -8.96
CA ILE A 88 -4.85 -1.65 -7.94
C ILE A 88 -5.40 -0.25 -8.15
N ARG A 89 -6.69 -0.14 -8.50
CA ARG A 89 -7.23 1.14 -8.92
C ARG A 89 -8.66 1.42 -8.50
N SER A 90 -8.97 2.70 -8.32
CA SER A 90 -10.33 3.16 -7.97
C SER A 90 -10.85 2.42 -6.74
N CYS A 91 -10.15 2.57 -5.62
CA CYS A 91 -10.55 1.99 -4.34
C CYS A 91 -10.60 3.08 -3.26
N PHE A 92 -11.37 2.86 -2.20
CA PHE A 92 -11.42 3.78 -1.09
C PHE A 92 -10.09 3.76 -0.31
N ARG A 93 -9.56 2.56 -0.02
CA ARG A 93 -8.26 2.31 0.62
C ARG A 93 -7.58 1.09 -0.01
N GLY A 94 -6.26 0.99 0.13
CA GLY A 94 -5.49 -0.21 -0.21
C GLY A 94 -5.49 -1.24 0.91
N LEU A 95 -4.40 -1.30 1.69
CA LEU A 95 -4.20 -2.27 2.78
C LEU A 95 -4.45 -1.63 4.15
N ILE A 96 -5.35 -2.21 4.93
CA ILE A 96 -5.61 -1.82 6.32
C ILE A 96 -4.98 -2.84 7.27
N LEU A 97 -3.86 -2.44 7.86
CA LEU A 97 -3.01 -3.19 8.79
C LEU A 97 -2.86 -2.44 10.13
N SER A 98 -3.87 -1.65 10.48
CA SER A 98 -3.83 -0.70 11.59
C SER A 98 -4.93 -0.93 12.63
N GLN A 99 -5.49 -2.14 12.69
CA GLN A 99 -6.59 -2.45 13.62
C GLN A 99 -6.09 -2.77 15.04
N GLU A 100 -4.79 -3.04 15.22
CA GLU A 100 -4.14 -3.24 16.54
C GLU A 100 -3.90 -1.91 17.27
N LYS A 101 -4.96 -1.29 17.83
CA LYS A 101 -4.91 0.08 18.39
C LYS A 101 -4.73 0.16 19.92
N ASP A 102 -4.51 -0.96 20.59
CA ASP A 102 -4.46 -1.02 22.05
C ASP A 102 -3.12 -0.52 22.64
N ASN A 103 -2.14 -0.16 21.80
CA ASN A 103 -0.80 0.30 22.22
C ASN A 103 0.01 -0.71 23.06
N VAL A 104 -0.17 -2.01 22.83
CA VAL A 104 0.51 -3.09 23.59
C VAL A 104 1.58 -3.84 22.77
N GLY A 105 2.13 -3.22 21.72
CA GLY A 105 3.18 -3.80 20.88
C GLY A 105 2.69 -4.68 19.73
N LYS A 106 1.38 -4.92 19.60
CA LYS A 106 0.78 -5.75 18.53
C LYS A 106 0.70 -5.01 17.19
N TYR A 107 0.77 -5.77 16.11
CA TYR A 107 0.68 -5.32 14.72
C TYR A 107 0.21 -6.45 13.81
N SER A 108 -0.21 -6.12 12.57
CA SER A 108 -0.96 -7.06 11.71
C SER A 108 -0.15 -7.78 10.63
N ALA A 109 1.16 -7.55 10.52
CA ALA A 109 2.03 -8.25 9.56
C ALA A 109 3.50 -8.22 10.00
N GLU A 110 4.30 -9.24 9.73
CA GLU A 110 5.75 -9.19 9.88
C GLU A 110 6.38 -8.46 8.69
N CYS A 111 6.06 -8.90 7.48
CA CYS A 111 6.60 -8.35 6.24
C CYS A 111 5.52 -7.95 5.23
N VAL A 112 5.63 -6.75 4.67
CA VAL A 112 4.79 -6.25 3.57
C VAL A 112 5.69 -5.87 2.39
N TYR A 113 5.52 -6.54 1.27
CA TYR A 113 6.26 -6.30 0.02
C TYR A 113 5.32 -5.78 -1.06
N LEU A 114 5.57 -4.58 -1.56
CA LEU A 114 4.91 -4.01 -2.73
C LEU A 114 5.95 -3.85 -3.83
N GLU A 115 5.83 -4.59 -4.92
CA GLU A 115 6.84 -4.60 -5.97
C GLU A 115 6.21 -4.53 -7.35
N ASN A 116 6.78 -3.71 -8.24
CA ASN A 116 6.30 -3.58 -9.62
C ASN A 116 4.76 -3.42 -9.73
N THR A 117 4.17 -2.59 -8.87
CA THR A 117 2.71 -2.51 -8.73
C THR A 117 2.24 -1.05 -8.83
N SER A 118 1.14 -0.82 -9.55
CA SER A 118 0.49 0.48 -9.59
C SER A 118 -0.68 0.56 -8.62
N PHE A 119 -0.75 1.68 -7.91
CA PHE A 119 -1.85 2.07 -7.04
C PHE A 119 -2.38 3.40 -7.56
N SER A 120 -3.58 3.40 -8.14
CA SER A 120 -4.13 4.59 -8.76
C SER A 120 -5.53 4.94 -8.29
N ASN A 121 -5.81 6.25 -8.14
CA ASN A 121 -7.12 6.72 -7.73
C ASN A 121 -7.59 6.11 -6.38
N ILE A 122 -6.67 6.03 -5.40
CA ILE A 122 -6.96 5.52 -4.06
C ILE A 122 -7.40 6.69 -3.17
N THR A 123 -8.63 6.65 -2.66
CA THR A 123 -9.24 7.80 -1.99
C THR A 123 -8.47 8.22 -0.73
N GLN A 124 -8.04 7.26 0.09
CA GLN A 124 -7.25 7.49 1.30
C GLN A 124 -5.87 6.81 1.21
N TYR A 125 -5.54 5.97 2.18
CA TYR A 125 -4.24 5.31 2.30
C TYR A 125 -4.10 4.16 1.30
N VAL A 126 -2.92 4.04 0.70
CA VAL A 126 -2.52 2.82 -0.02
C VAL A 126 -2.09 1.76 0.97
N VAL A 127 -1.31 2.15 1.98
CA VAL A 127 -0.99 1.30 3.14
C VAL A 127 -1.26 2.08 4.41
N ASP A 128 -2.03 1.46 5.30
CA ASP A 128 -2.26 1.92 6.65
C ASP A 128 -1.74 0.89 7.65
N TYR A 129 -0.51 1.08 8.12
CA TYR A 129 0.23 0.12 8.93
C TYR A 129 0.63 0.76 10.25
N TYR A 130 0.20 0.12 11.34
CA TYR A 130 0.37 0.64 12.67
C TYR A 130 0.86 -0.45 13.63
N ARG A 131 1.85 -0.08 14.43
CA ARG A 131 2.30 -0.79 15.62
C ARG A 131 2.32 0.20 16.77
N GLY A 132 1.46 0.00 17.76
CA GLY A 132 1.35 0.88 18.92
C GLY A 132 2.06 0.31 20.15
N GLY A 133 2.49 1.17 21.06
CA GLY A 133 3.14 0.78 22.32
C GLY A 133 4.65 1.00 22.34
N VAL A 134 5.26 0.84 23.52
CA VAL A 134 6.70 1.05 23.79
C VAL A 134 7.47 -0.28 23.78
N ASP A 135 6.79 -1.38 23.50
CA ASP A 135 7.41 -2.69 23.45
C ASP A 135 8.21 -2.85 22.14
N GLU A 136 9.47 -2.41 22.18
CA GLU A 136 10.46 -2.58 21.11
C GLU A 136 11.12 -3.97 21.11
N SER A 137 10.65 -4.91 21.94
CA SER A 137 11.19 -6.28 21.98
C SER A 137 10.88 -7.11 20.72
N THR A 138 9.97 -6.62 19.88
CA THR A 138 9.61 -7.23 18.60
C THR A 138 10.45 -6.64 17.47
N LEU A 139 10.98 -7.52 16.61
CA LEU A 139 11.80 -7.12 15.45
C LEU A 139 10.95 -6.83 14.21
N GLY A 140 9.65 -7.14 14.25
CA GLY A 140 8.74 -7.14 13.12
C GLY A 140 8.12 -5.79 12.77
N GLY A 141 7.42 -5.76 11.65
CA GLY A 141 6.97 -4.53 11.04
C GLY A 141 7.96 -4.06 9.98
N HIS A 142 7.94 -4.73 8.85
CA HIS A 142 8.79 -4.41 7.70
C HIS A 142 7.92 -4.01 6.50
N LEU A 143 8.13 -2.81 6.00
CA LEU A 143 7.53 -2.35 4.74
C LEU A 143 8.62 -2.19 3.69
N TYR A 144 8.52 -2.98 2.62
CA TYR A 144 9.38 -2.89 1.44
C TYR A 144 8.54 -2.50 0.23
N VAL A 145 8.92 -1.39 -0.40
CA VAL A 145 8.29 -0.86 -1.61
C VAL A 145 9.37 -0.69 -2.67
N ASN A 146 9.18 -1.28 -3.84
CA ASN A 146 10.15 -1.18 -4.93
C ASN A 146 9.46 -1.14 -6.29
N HIS A 147 9.90 -0.23 -7.18
CA HIS A 147 9.32 -0.10 -8.52
C HIS A 147 7.78 0.05 -8.53
N CYS A 148 7.22 0.82 -7.60
CA CYS A 148 5.79 1.06 -7.55
C CYS A 148 5.42 2.44 -8.10
N VAL A 149 4.17 2.60 -8.52
CA VAL A 149 3.61 3.91 -8.89
C VAL A 149 2.38 4.18 -8.05
N PHE A 150 2.41 5.24 -7.25
CA PHE A 150 1.30 5.75 -6.46
C PHE A 150 0.77 7.02 -7.12
N ASP A 151 -0.37 6.94 -7.80
CA ASP A 151 -0.91 8.05 -8.56
C ASP A 151 -2.31 8.42 -8.10
N LEU A 152 -2.60 9.72 -7.95
CA LEU A 152 -3.93 10.19 -7.51
C LEU A 152 -4.40 9.50 -6.22
N SER A 153 -3.45 9.22 -5.33
CA SER A 153 -3.67 8.55 -4.04
C SER A 153 -3.63 9.57 -2.89
N ALA A 154 -4.41 9.32 -1.83
CA ALA A 154 -4.59 10.25 -0.70
C ALA A 154 -5.12 11.62 -1.15
N LYS A 155 -6.44 11.70 -1.31
CA LYS A 155 -7.16 12.83 -1.92
C LYS A 155 -7.46 13.99 -0.96
N GLU A 156 -7.00 13.93 0.28
CA GLU A 156 -7.15 15.02 1.25
C GLU A 156 -5.83 15.34 1.94
N GLU A 157 -5.65 16.60 2.34
CA GLU A 157 -4.40 17.09 2.91
C GLU A 157 -3.89 16.31 4.13
N LYS A 158 -4.81 15.83 4.98
CA LYS A 158 -4.51 15.13 6.25
C LYS A 158 -4.27 13.62 6.09
N GLN A 159 -4.35 13.12 4.86
CA GLN A 159 -4.12 11.71 4.57
C GLN A 159 -2.64 11.44 4.25
N TYR A 160 -2.33 10.15 4.10
CA TYR A 160 -1.00 9.65 3.74
C TYR A 160 -1.19 8.67 2.58
N ILE A 161 -0.21 8.56 1.69
CA ILE A 161 -0.15 7.46 0.72
C ILE A 161 0.29 6.20 1.48
N LEU A 162 1.40 6.31 2.22
CA LEU A 162 1.93 5.24 3.07
C LEU A 162 1.96 5.75 4.51
N ARG A 163 1.08 5.20 5.37
CA ARG A 163 1.11 5.42 6.81
C ARG A 163 1.81 4.23 7.47
N ASN A 164 2.96 4.47 8.08
CA ASN A 164 3.88 3.45 8.60
C ASN A 164 4.27 3.74 10.06
N ASN A 165 3.26 3.85 10.93
CA ASN A 165 3.45 4.33 12.29
C ASN A 165 3.97 3.20 13.19
N GLY A 166 5.15 3.41 13.79
CA GLY A 166 5.72 2.52 14.82
C GLY A 166 6.34 1.22 14.31
N ILE A 167 6.26 0.91 13.01
CA ILE A 167 6.94 -0.25 12.42
C ILE A 167 8.46 -0.05 12.37
N VAL A 168 9.21 -1.15 12.36
CA VAL A 168 10.66 -1.16 12.65
C VAL A 168 11.53 -0.81 11.44
N ASN A 169 11.22 -1.36 10.26
CA ASN A 169 11.98 -1.09 9.03
C ASN A 169 11.06 -0.62 7.91
N VAL A 170 11.50 0.42 7.19
CA VAL A 170 10.82 0.89 5.98
C VAL A 170 11.86 1.13 4.90
N THR A 171 11.71 0.46 3.76
CA THR A 171 12.57 0.66 2.60
C THR A 171 11.69 0.95 1.39
N ILE A 172 11.84 2.14 0.82
CA ILE A 172 11.11 2.57 -0.37
C ILE A 172 12.13 2.89 -1.46
N LYS A 173 12.05 2.21 -2.60
CA LYS A 173 13.01 2.36 -3.69
C LYS A 173 12.33 2.51 -5.05
N ASN A 174 12.99 3.21 -5.96
CA ASN A 174 12.69 3.18 -7.40
C ASN A 174 11.22 3.45 -7.74
N SER A 175 10.51 4.23 -6.94
CA SER A 175 9.06 4.38 -7.03
C SER A 175 8.64 5.81 -7.36
N ILE A 176 7.47 5.97 -7.97
CA ILE A 176 6.89 7.27 -8.32
C ILE A 176 5.71 7.57 -7.41
N PHE A 177 5.73 8.74 -6.77
CA PHE A 177 4.61 9.35 -6.09
C PHE A 177 4.10 10.53 -6.93
N GLY A 178 2.86 10.41 -7.42
CA GLY A 178 2.29 11.32 -8.41
C GLY A 178 0.93 11.88 -7.98
N ARG A 179 0.74 13.20 -8.18
CA ARG A 179 -0.58 13.85 -8.16
C ARG A 179 -1.38 13.57 -6.89
N SER A 180 -0.75 13.73 -5.72
CA SER A 180 -1.39 13.52 -4.41
C SER A 180 -1.70 14.85 -3.74
N GLN A 181 -2.84 14.91 -3.02
CA GLN A 181 -3.20 16.08 -2.23
C GLN A 181 -2.66 16.02 -0.80
N ALA A 182 -2.08 14.89 -0.39
CA ALA A 182 -1.50 14.73 0.93
C ALA A 182 -0.37 15.75 1.15
N LYS A 183 -0.44 16.50 2.26
CA LYS A 183 0.65 17.39 2.71
C LYS A 183 1.85 16.61 3.23
N THR A 184 1.68 15.32 3.53
CA THR A 184 2.75 14.42 3.96
C THR A 184 2.41 13.04 3.39
N PRO A 185 2.91 12.67 2.19
CA PRO A 185 2.56 11.39 1.58
C PRO A 185 3.07 10.20 2.39
N LEU A 186 4.21 10.36 3.08
CA LEU A 186 4.79 9.39 3.98
C LEU A 186 5.75 10.08 4.96
N ARG A 187 6.04 9.41 6.07
CA ARG A 187 7.01 9.85 7.08
C ARG A 187 7.96 8.72 7.43
N LEU A 188 9.25 8.96 7.27
CA LEU A 188 10.32 8.07 7.68
C LEU A 188 10.99 8.62 8.94
N THR A 189 11.15 7.77 9.95
CA THR A 189 11.66 8.16 11.25
C THR A 189 12.57 7.07 11.78
N GLY A 190 13.86 7.37 11.96
CA GLY A 190 14.84 6.43 12.49
C GLY A 190 15.79 5.87 11.42
N PRO A 191 16.97 5.37 11.82
CA PRO A 191 18.05 4.98 10.90
C PRO A 191 17.75 3.74 10.06
N LYS A 192 16.74 2.94 10.43
CA LYS A 192 16.31 1.76 9.66
C LYS A 192 15.25 2.09 8.60
N HIS A 193 14.91 3.37 8.44
CA HIS A 193 14.00 3.84 7.41
C HIS A 193 14.80 4.50 6.29
N GLN A 194 14.50 4.14 5.04
CA GLN A 194 15.17 4.69 3.87
C GLN A 194 14.22 4.89 2.69
N ILE A 195 14.42 5.98 1.96
CA ILE A 195 13.83 6.23 0.65
C ILE A 195 14.93 6.53 -0.37
N LEU A 196 15.01 5.74 -1.42
CA LEU A 196 16.10 5.81 -2.40
C LEU A 196 15.55 5.88 -3.83
N HIS A 197 16.12 6.71 -4.68
CA HIS A 197 15.83 6.71 -6.12
C HIS A 197 14.32 6.83 -6.45
N CYS A 198 13.59 7.67 -5.72
CA CYS A 198 12.15 7.86 -5.92
C CYS A 198 11.84 9.20 -6.58
N ASN A 199 10.70 9.29 -7.25
CA ASN A 199 10.24 10.53 -7.88
C ASN A 199 8.96 11.07 -7.23
N PHE A 200 8.90 12.38 -6.99
CA PHE A 200 7.72 13.09 -6.51
C PHE A 200 7.27 14.11 -7.56
N PHE A 201 6.10 13.91 -8.16
CA PHE A 201 5.55 14.80 -9.20
C PHE A 201 4.15 15.26 -8.81
N GLU A 202 3.94 16.58 -8.69
CA GLU A 202 2.67 17.14 -8.20
C GLU A 202 2.23 16.47 -6.88
N CYS A 203 3.21 16.25 -6.00
CA CYS A 203 3.07 15.58 -4.71
C CYS A 203 3.99 16.30 -3.73
N SER A 204 3.56 16.41 -2.47
CA SER A 204 4.42 16.97 -1.42
C SER A 204 5.60 16.05 -1.14
N ASP A 205 6.66 16.60 -0.57
CA ASP A 205 7.86 15.86 -0.20
C ASP A 205 7.61 14.88 0.96
N PRO A 206 8.35 13.76 1.03
CA PRO A 206 8.31 12.87 2.19
C PRO A 206 8.95 13.54 3.41
N LYS A 207 8.46 13.24 4.61
CA LYS A 207 9.12 13.70 5.85
C LYS A 207 10.20 12.72 6.26
N ILE A 208 11.43 13.20 6.42
CA ILE A 208 12.60 12.39 6.79
C ILE A 208 13.13 12.89 8.14
N GLU A 209 13.12 12.04 9.16
CA GLU A 209 13.37 12.44 10.55
C GLU A 209 14.25 11.42 11.29
N LYS A 210 14.87 11.88 12.40
CA LYS A 210 15.59 11.03 13.37
C LYS A 210 16.61 10.07 12.72
N GLY A 211 17.34 10.54 11.72
CA GLY A 211 18.39 9.75 11.05
C GLY A 211 17.91 8.83 9.93
N ALA A 212 16.64 8.91 9.51
CA ALA A 212 16.18 8.24 8.30
C ALA A 212 16.97 8.70 7.06
N ILE A 213 17.17 7.79 6.12
CA ILE A 213 18.03 7.99 4.96
C ILE A 213 17.18 8.40 3.75
N SER A 214 17.64 9.43 3.03
CA SER A 214 17.08 9.82 1.74
C SER A 214 18.21 10.02 0.73
N LYS A 215 18.07 9.45 -0.47
CA LYS A 215 19.08 9.58 -1.54
C LYS A 215 18.45 9.46 -2.92
N GLY A 216 18.90 10.28 -3.88
CA GLY A 216 18.49 10.15 -5.28
C GLY A 216 17.01 10.48 -5.52
N LEU A 217 16.41 11.34 -4.70
CA LEU A 217 15.05 11.83 -4.95
C LEU A 217 15.03 12.72 -6.21
N MET A 218 14.01 12.53 -7.03
CA MET A 218 13.75 13.30 -8.25
C MET A 218 12.37 13.95 -8.17
N TYR A 219 12.19 15.02 -8.95
CA TYR A 219 10.95 15.82 -8.97
C TYR A 219 10.56 16.15 -10.41
N GLU A 220 10.56 15.12 -11.25
CA GLU A 220 10.38 15.24 -12.69
C GLU A 220 8.98 14.79 -13.09
N ASN A 221 8.43 15.40 -14.14
CA ASN A 221 7.25 14.86 -14.79
C ASN A 221 7.58 13.46 -15.35
N PRO A 222 6.86 12.39 -14.92
CA PRO A 222 7.17 11.04 -15.37
C PRO A 222 7.06 10.85 -16.88
N ARG A 223 6.27 11.69 -17.57
CA ARG A 223 5.99 11.59 -19.01
C ARG A 223 5.58 10.17 -19.38
N PHE A 224 4.58 9.65 -18.67
CA PHE A 224 4.00 8.35 -18.96
C PHE A 224 3.45 8.30 -20.38
N GLU A 225 3.55 7.12 -20.99
CA GLU A 225 2.84 6.83 -22.23
C GLU A 225 1.32 6.84 -21.98
N LYS A 226 0.56 7.15 -23.04
CA LYS A 226 -0.88 7.38 -22.93
C LYS A 226 -1.60 6.17 -22.33
N LYS A 227 -2.37 6.39 -21.26
CA LYS A 227 -3.16 5.37 -20.54
C LYS A 227 -2.33 4.23 -19.95
N SER A 228 -1.09 4.49 -19.54
CA SER A 228 -0.23 3.52 -18.89
C SER A 228 0.61 4.19 -17.79
N TYR A 229 1.35 3.38 -17.03
CA TYR A 229 2.44 3.84 -16.17
C TYR A 229 3.83 3.53 -16.73
N VAL A 230 3.92 3.23 -18.02
CA VAL A 230 5.20 3.05 -18.73
C VAL A 230 5.79 4.42 -19.03
N LEU A 231 7.08 4.61 -18.74
CA LEU A 231 7.76 5.87 -19.04
C LEU A 231 8.04 6.02 -20.54
N SER A 232 7.67 7.17 -21.11
CA SER A 232 8.09 7.49 -22.48
C SER A 232 9.60 7.67 -22.58
N LYS A 233 10.14 7.50 -23.81
CA LYS A 233 11.57 7.72 -24.12
C LYS A 233 12.11 9.11 -23.73
N LYS A 234 11.22 10.10 -23.57
CA LYS A 234 11.56 11.48 -23.20
C LYS A 234 11.56 11.71 -21.68
N SER A 235 11.23 10.70 -20.88
CA SER A 235 11.25 10.79 -19.43
C SER A 235 12.68 10.84 -18.91
N ARG A 236 12.92 11.76 -17.96
CA ARG A 236 14.22 11.87 -17.27
C ARG A 236 14.40 10.79 -16.20
N LEU A 237 13.35 10.04 -15.89
CA LEU A 237 13.34 8.95 -14.91
C LEU A 237 13.88 7.64 -15.49
N LYS A 238 14.14 7.57 -16.80
CA LYS A 238 14.70 6.37 -17.43
C LYS A 238 16.14 6.13 -17.00
N GLY A 239 16.47 4.89 -16.65
CA GLY A 239 17.81 4.49 -16.20
C GLY A 239 18.29 5.18 -14.91
N LYS A 240 17.36 5.65 -14.06
CA LYS A 240 17.66 6.38 -12.81
C LYS A 240 17.40 5.58 -11.53
N ALA A 241 16.84 4.39 -11.64
CA ALA A 241 16.67 3.50 -10.51
C ALA A 241 18.03 3.03 -9.97
N GLU A 242 18.03 2.58 -8.72
CA GLU A 242 19.22 2.00 -8.06
C GLU A 242 19.79 0.80 -8.85
N ASP A 243 18.93 0.02 -9.49
CA ASP A 243 19.29 -1.16 -10.29
C ASP A 243 19.68 -0.82 -11.74
N GLY A 244 19.82 0.46 -12.07
CA GLY A 244 20.11 0.95 -13.42
C GLY A 244 18.90 0.95 -14.36
N GLY A 245 17.74 0.50 -13.90
CA GLY A 245 16.47 0.55 -14.62
C GLY A 245 15.75 1.90 -14.50
N ASP A 246 14.47 1.90 -14.86
CA ASP A 246 13.61 3.07 -14.79
C ASP A 246 13.05 3.26 -13.36
N ILE A 247 12.96 4.51 -12.87
CA ILE A 247 12.19 4.81 -11.65
C ILE A 247 10.71 4.68 -11.99
N GLY A 248 9.97 3.81 -11.31
CA GLY A 248 8.59 3.42 -11.63
C GLY A 248 8.46 1.92 -11.88
N LEU A 249 7.41 1.50 -12.59
CA LEU A 249 7.21 0.10 -12.96
C LEU A 249 8.34 -0.40 -13.89
N LYS A 250 8.60 -1.72 -13.85
CA LYS A 250 9.54 -2.43 -14.72
C LYS A 250 8.92 -2.82 -16.06
#